data_AF-A0A967MW56-F1
#
_entry.id   AF-A0A967MW56-F1
#
_cell.length_a   1.000
_cell.length_b   1.000
_cell.length_c   1.000
_cell.angle_alpha   90.00
_cell.angle_beta   90.00
_cell.angle_gamma   90.00
#
_symmetry.space_group_name_H-M   'P 1'
#
loop_
_entity.id
_entity.type
_entity.pdbx_description
1 polymer ?
#
loop_
_entity_poly.entity_id
_entity_poly.type
_entity_poly.pdbx_seq_one_letter_code
_entity_poly.pdbx_strand_id
1 'polypeptide(L)' 'RAMDRRAWTAAFTAAYEAFGRAVTDGAEAELDPYGAETPAEFFAVMSEDFFVRPWLLGRRYPAVYRQLAAFYRQDLLGG' A
#
# COMPACT_ATOMS: atom_id res chain seq x y z
N ARG A 1 -14.29 -7.19 -13.60
CA ARG A 1 -13.96 -8.30 -12.66
C ARG A 1 -14.08 -7.75 -11.26
N ALA A 2 -14.93 -8.32 -10.40
CA ALA A 2 -15.00 -7.89 -9.00
C ALA A 2 -13.68 -8.22 -8.30
N MET A 3 -13.22 -7.34 -7.41
CA MET A 3 -12.02 -7.58 -6.60
C MET A 3 -12.22 -8.79 -5.68
N ASP A 4 -11.16 -9.57 -5.49
CA ASP A 4 -11.16 -10.67 -4.54
C ASP A 4 -10.90 -10.14 -3.13
N ARG A 5 -11.93 -10.18 -2.28
CA ARG A 5 -11.86 -9.74 -0.88
C ARG A 5 -10.78 -10.47 -0.08
N ARG A 6 -10.52 -11.75 -0.37
CA ARG A 6 -9.46 -12.50 0.33
C ARG A 6 -8.09 -12.00 -0.08
N ALA A 7 -7.90 -11.74 -1.37
CA ALA A 7 -6.64 -11.18 -1.88
C ALA A 7 -6.40 -9.76 -1.35
N TRP A 8 -7.46 -8.95 -1.25
CA TRP A 8 -7.41 -7.63 -0.61
C TRP A 8 -6.95 -7.71 0.84
N THR A 9 -7.66 -8.48 1.67
CA THR A 9 -7.34 -8.61 3.09
C THR A 9 -5.93 -9.15 3.27
N ALA A 10 -5.53 -10.18 2.54
CA ALA A 10 -4.18 -10.74 2.65
C ALA A 10 -3.09 -9.71 2.29
N ALA A 11 -3.27 -8.95 1.20
CA ALA A 11 -2.30 -7.95 0.77
C ALA A 11 -2.14 -6.81 1.77
N PHE A 12 -3.26 -6.24 2.25
CA PHE A 12 -3.23 -5.12 3.19
C PHE A 12 -2.77 -5.52 4.59
N THR A 13 -3.20 -6.68 5.11
CA THR A 13 -2.76 -7.16 6.43
C THR A 13 -1.25 -7.41 6.45
N ALA A 14 -0.72 -8.14 5.46
CA ALA A 14 0.72 -8.42 5.41
C ALA A 14 1.55 -7.15 5.24
N ALA A 15 1.07 -6.20 4.43
CA ALA A 15 1.76 -4.94 4.20
C ALA A 15 1.75 -4.02 5.43
N TYR A 16 0.61 -3.91 6.13
CA TYR A 16 0.49 -3.12 7.35
C TYR A 16 1.44 -3.62 8.45
N GLU A 17 1.48 -4.93 8.68
CA GLU A 17 2.39 -5.52 9.66
C GLU A 17 3.87 -5.31 9.30
N ALA A 18 4.21 -5.46 8.01
CA ALA A 18 5.58 -5.23 7.55
C ALA A 18 5.97 -3.74 7.64
N PHE A 19 5.05 -2.84 7.33
CA PHE A 19 5.22 -1.39 7.45
C PHE A 19 5.44 -0.97 8.90
N GLY A 20 4.59 -1.43 9.84
CA GLY A 20 4.73 -1.10 11.26
C GLY A 20 6.07 -1.55 11.84
N ARG A 21 6.57 -2.73 11.43
CA ARG A 21 7.92 -3.18 11.81
C ARG A 21 9.00 -2.27 11.24
N ALA A 22 8.92 -1.94 9.95
CA ALA A 22 9.90 -1.08 9.30
C ALA A 22 9.94 0.35 9.90
N VAL A 23 8.79 0.92 10.30
CA VAL A 23 8.73 2.20 11.01
C VAL A 23 9.36 2.09 12.40
N THR A 24 9.04 1.03 13.15
CA THR A 24 9.61 0.78 14.49
C THR A 24 11.13 0.64 14.46
N ASP A 25 11.64 -0.05 13.44
CA ASP A 25 13.08 -0.27 13.24
C ASP A 25 13.79 0.97 12.65
N GLY A 26 13.06 2.06 12.37
CA GLY A 26 13.58 3.27 11.71
C GLY A 26 14.02 3.04 10.26
N ALA A 27 13.59 1.94 9.64
CA ALA A 27 13.94 1.52 8.29
C ALA A 27 12.99 2.06 7.22
N GLU A 28 11.82 2.59 7.60
CA GLU A 28 10.84 3.16 6.68
C GLU A 28 10.95 4.69 6.64
N ALA A 29 11.73 5.20 5.67
CA ALA A 29 11.96 6.64 5.47
C ALA A 29 11.36 7.19 4.16
N GLU A 30 10.92 6.32 3.24
CA GLU A 30 10.40 6.73 1.93
C GLU A 30 8.89 7.01 1.93
N LEU A 31 8.14 6.38 2.85
CA LEU A 31 6.70 6.51 3.03
C LEU A 31 6.39 7.19 4.36
N ASP A 32 5.22 7.85 4.45
CA ASP A 32 4.85 8.59 5.66
C ASP A 32 4.59 7.62 6.85
N PRO A 33 5.35 7.72 7.96
CA PRO A 33 5.21 6.83 9.12
C PRO A 33 3.85 6.94 9.80
N TYR A 34 3.06 7.98 9.53
CA TYR A 34 1.67 8.10 9.99
C TYR A 34 0.81 6.90 9.56
N GLY A 35 1.16 6.24 8.45
CA GLY A 35 0.52 5.01 8.01
C GLY A 35 0.64 3.83 8.99
N ALA A 36 1.49 3.91 10.01
CA ALA A 36 1.65 2.85 11.01
C ALA A 36 0.68 2.99 12.20
N GLU A 37 -0.04 4.09 12.33
CA GLU A 37 -0.90 4.34 13.49
C GLU A 37 -2.16 3.46 13.49
N THR A 38 -2.83 3.36 12.35
CA THR A 38 -4.03 2.53 12.20
C THR A 38 -4.12 1.93 10.80
N PRO A 39 -4.90 0.84 10.60
CA PRO A 39 -5.16 0.30 9.27
C PRO A 39 -5.84 1.31 8.32
N ALA A 40 -6.59 2.27 8.86
CA ALA A 40 -7.23 3.31 8.06
C ALA A 40 -6.19 4.31 7.54
N GLU A 41 -5.25 4.73 8.39
CA GLU A 41 -4.16 5.61 7.98
C GLU A 41 -3.17 4.92 7.06
N PHE A 42 -2.90 3.62 7.27
CA PHE A 42 -2.14 2.83 6.33
C PHE A 42 -2.76 2.87 4.94
N PHE A 43 -4.08 2.64 4.85
CA PHE A 43 -4.79 2.73 3.58
C PHE A 43 -4.71 4.13 2.97
N ALA A 44 -4.84 5.19 3.77
CA ALA A 44 -4.75 6.57 3.31
C ALA A 44 -3.36 6.88 2.72
N VAL A 45 -2.28 6.57 3.43
CA VAL A 45 -0.89 6.77 2.97
C VAL A 45 -0.59 5.95 1.72
N MET A 46 -0.94 4.65 1.70
CA MET A 46 -0.75 3.83 0.50
C MET A 46 -1.56 4.37 -0.70
N SER A 47 -2.73 4.96 -0.46
CA SER A 47 -3.56 5.56 -1.51
C SER A 47 -2.96 6.86 -2.03
N GLU A 48 -2.41 7.71 -1.15
CA GLU A 48 -1.67 8.90 -1.57
C GLU A 48 -0.48 8.51 -2.43
N ASP A 49 0.34 7.57 -1.96
CA ASP A 49 1.52 7.10 -2.69
C ASP A 49 1.18 6.41 -4.00
N PHE A 50 0.03 5.75 -4.08
CA PHE A 50 -0.47 5.22 -5.35
C PHE A 50 -0.57 6.34 -6.39
N PHE A 51 -1.15 7.50 -6.06
CA PHE A 51 -1.33 8.60 -7.01
C PHE A 51 -0.07 9.47 -7.21
N VAL A 52 0.72 9.69 -6.16
CA VAL A 52 1.84 10.64 -6.19
C VAL A 52 3.15 9.96 -6.57
N ARG A 53 3.40 8.75 -6.05
CA ARG A 53 4.66 8.00 -6.21
C ARG A 53 4.39 6.52 -6.55
N PRO A 54 3.64 6.21 -7.62
CA PRO A 54 3.25 4.83 -7.95
C PRO A 54 4.45 3.88 -8.05
N TRP A 55 5.61 4.36 -8.52
CA TRP A 55 6.83 3.56 -8.64
C TRP A 55 7.38 3.11 -7.29
N LEU A 56 7.25 3.95 -6.26
CA LEU A 56 7.65 3.61 -4.90
C LEU A 56 6.75 2.51 -4.37
N LEU A 57 5.44 2.70 -4.49
CA LEU A 57 4.46 1.73 -4.00
C LEU A 57 4.54 0.40 -4.74
N GLY A 58 4.71 0.42 -6.08
CA GLY A 58 4.89 -0.79 -6.87
C GLY A 58 6.16 -1.56 -6.54
N ARG A 59 7.25 -0.85 -6.18
CA ARG A 59 8.51 -1.49 -5.76
C ARG A 59 8.41 -2.08 -4.36
N ARG A 60 7.86 -1.32 -3.40
CA ARG A 60 7.87 -1.67 -1.98
C ARG A 60 6.71 -2.59 -1.58
N TYR A 61 5.52 -2.35 -2.11
CA TYR A 61 4.29 -3.07 -1.81
C TYR A 61 3.54 -3.49 -3.09
N PRO A 62 4.14 -4.32 -3.96
CA PRO A 62 3.54 -4.71 -5.25
C PRO A 62 2.19 -5.42 -5.13
N ALA A 63 1.90 -6.06 -4.00
CA ALA A 63 0.59 -6.65 -3.74
C ALA A 63 -0.47 -5.58 -3.47
N VAL A 64 -0.16 -4.58 -2.63
CA VAL A 64 -1.04 -3.44 -2.33
C VAL A 64 -1.28 -2.62 -3.59
N TYR A 65 -0.22 -2.31 -4.34
CA TYR A 65 -0.33 -1.60 -5.62
C TYR A 65 -1.36 -2.26 -6.55
N ARG A 66 -1.28 -3.59 -6.76
CA ARG A 66 -2.22 -4.33 -7.61
C ARG A 66 -3.67 -4.27 -7.09
N GLN A 67 -3.86 -4.27 -5.78
CA GLN A 67 -5.18 -4.14 -5.18
C GLN A 67 -5.76 -2.72 -5.34
N LEU A 68 -4.94 -1.68 -5.12
CA LEU A 68 -5.34 -0.29 -5.33
C LEU A 68 -5.62 0.00 -6.80
N ALA A 69 -4.82 -0.55 -7.72
CA ALA A 69 -5.07 -0.43 -9.15
C ALA A 69 -6.43 -1.05 -9.55
N ALA A 70 -6.76 -2.21 -8.98
CA ALA A 70 -8.06 -2.84 -9.19
C ALA A 70 -9.22 -2.04 -8.54
N PHE A 71 -8.99 -1.44 -7.38
CA PHE A 71 -9.97 -0.63 -6.63
C PHE A 71 -10.30 0.68 -7.33
N TYR A 72 -9.28 1.46 -7.67
CA TYR A 72 -9.43 2.74 -8.38
C TYR A 72 -9.67 2.55 -9.88
N ARG A 73 -9.49 1.34 -10.41
CA ARG A 73 -9.55 1.01 -11.84
C ARG A 73 -8.60 1.86 -12.68
N GLN A 74 -7.42 2.13 -12.14
CA GLN A 74 -6.35 2.90 -12.75
C GLN A 74 -5.06 2.10 -12.60
N ASP A 75 -4.22 2.08 -13.64
CA ASP A 75 -2.87 1.54 -13.54
C ASP A 75 -1.89 2.67 -13.84
N LEU A 76 -1.13 3.09 -12.84
CA LEU A 76 -0.21 4.22 -12.88
C LEU A 76 1.25 3.79 -13.14
N LEU A 77 1.51 2.48 -13.26
CA LEU A 77 2.79 1.87 -13.62
C LEU A 77 2.75 1.16 -14.98
N GLY A 78 1.55 0.98 -15.55
CA GLY A 78 1.37 0.22 -16.78
C GLY A 78 0.09 0.60 -17.52
N GLY A 79 0.24 1.61 -18.39
CA GLY A 79 -0.71 2.14 -19.37
C GLY A 79 -0.12 3.37 -20.04
#